data_AF-R6N1Y5-F1
#
_entry.id   AF-R6N1Y5-F1
#
_cell.length_a   1.000
_cell.length_b   1.000
_cell.length_c   1.000
_cell.angle_alpha   90.00
_cell.angle_beta   90.00
_cell.angle_gamma   90.00
#
_symmetry.space_group_name_H-M   'P 1'
#
loop_
_entity.id
_entity.type
_entity.pdbx_description
1 polymer ?
#
loop_
_entity_poly.entity_id
_entity_poly.type
_entity_poly.pdbx_seq_one_letter_code
_entity_poly.pdbx_strand_id
1 'polypeptide(L)'
;MKFQKFVKALGSDGIVYNRKNGERWLASDRVFMKIPEDIHSVTCADITDMPDFAENIINYDSFTDPCELHAAVMPYADGVIKDCVRIYATEGEQNKVAIDNNSYALIERKDIVEMFVKYNAEEEISEGKALVIKRPANLSSDEEVIGLIFSTDYEK
;
A
#
# COMPACT_ATOMS: atom_id res chain seq x y z
N MET A 1 -8.54 3.02 4.18
CA MET A 1 -8.32 3.48 2.80
C MET A 1 -9.63 3.82 2.11
N LYS A 2 -9.60 4.70 1.10
CA LYS A 2 -10.76 5.15 0.32
C LYS A 2 -11.01 4.26 -0.91
N PHE A 3 -11.65 3.11 -0.71
CA PHE A 3 -11.91 2.12 -1.77
C PHE A 3 -12.65 2.70 -2.99
N GLN A 4 -13.73 3.46 -2.78
CA GLN A 4 -14.50 4.07 -3.87
C GLN A 4 -13.68 5.04 -4.73
N LYS A 5 -12.68 5.72 -4.13
CA LYS A 5 -11.76 6.58 -4.89
C LYS A 5 -10.80 5.74 -5.72
N PHE A 6 -10.31 4.62 -5.16
CA PHE A 6 -9.43 3.71 -5.85
C PHE A 6 -10.10 3.09 -7.09
N VAL A 7 -11.32 2.56 -6.96
CA VAL A 7 -12.08 2.01 -8.10
C VAL A 7 -12.26 3.05 -9.21
N LYS A 8 -12.59 4.30 -8.86
CA LYS A 8 -12.76 5.37 -9.85
C LYS A 8 -11.45 5.76 -10.54
N ALA A 9 -10.33 5.73 -9.82
CA ALA A 9 -9.02 6.02 -10.39
C ALA A 9 -8.55 4.91 -11.33
N LEU A 10 -8.91 3.67 -11.02
CA LEU A 10 -8.50 2.47 -11.75
C LEU A 10 -9.35 2.20 -12.99
N GLY A 11 -10.64 2.54 -12.94
CA GLY A 11 -11.57 2.29 -14.04
C GLY A 11 -11.70 0.79 -14.35
N SER A 12 -11.48 0.43 -15.61
CA SER A 12 -11.51 -0.97 -16.09
C SER A 12 -10.17 -1.68 -16.01
N ASP A 13 -9.08 -0.99 -15.69
CA ASP A 13 -7.72 -1.52 -15.87
C ASP A 13 -7.21 -2.30 -14.67
N GLY A 14 -8.02 -2.39 -13.62
CA GLY A 14 -7.69 -3.10 -12.38
C GLY A 14 -7.68 -4.60 -12.50
N ILE A 15 -6.90 -5.27 -11.66
CA ILE A 15 -6.91 -6.73 -11.54
C ILE A 15 -7.51 -7.09 -10.18
N VAL A 16 -8.45 -8.03 -10.17
CA VAL A 16 -8.96 -8.61 -8.92
C VAL A 16 -8.17 -9.86 -8.58
N TYR A 17 -7.61 -9.88 -7.38
CA TYR A 17 -6.91 -11.01 -6.81
C TYR A 17 -7.79 -11.74 -5.79
N ASN A 18 -7.99 -13.04 -5.99
CA ASN A 18 -8.65 -13.90 -5.02
C ASN A 18 -7.62 -14.52 -4.09
N ARG A 19 -7.88 -14.43 -2.79
CA ARG A 19 -7.07 -15.09 -1.76
C ARG A 19 -7.62 -16.47 -1.43
N LYS A 20 -6.76 -17.33 -0.87
CA LYS A 20 -7.12 -18.71 -0.47
C LYS A 20 -8.19 -18.77 0.62
N ASN A 21 -8.33 -17.70 1.41
CA ASN A 21 -9.35 -17.55 2.45
C ASN A 21 -10.70 -17.01 1.92
N GLY A 22 -10.83 -16.75 0.61
CA GLY A 22 -12.03 -16.21 -0.02
C GLY A 22 -12.13 -14.68 -0.05
N GLU A 23 -11.16 -13.97 0.52
CA GLU A 23 -11.09 -12.52 0.37
C GLU A 23 -10.74 -12.11 -1.06
N ARG A 24 -11.25 -10.95 -1.46
CA ARG A 24 -10.97 -10.37 -2.78
C ARG A 24 -10.26 -9.05 -2.61
N TRP A 25 -9.26 -8.83 -3.44
CA TRP A 25 -8.42 -7.63 -3.40
C TRP A 25 -8.38 -7.02 -4.80
N LEU A 26 -8.51 -5.71 -4.89
CA LEU A 26 -8.36 -4.97 -6.13
C LEU A 26 -6.94 -4.41 -6.19
N ALA A 27 -6.28 -4.55 -7.33
CA ALA A 27 -4.94 -4.08 -7.53
C ALA A 27 -4.79 -3.19 -8.77
N SER A 28 -3.84 -2.28 -8.63
CA SER A 28 -3.20 -1.49 -9.66
C SER A 28 -1.71 -1.86 -9.68
N ASP A 29 -0.95 -1.27 -10.61
CA ASP A 29 0.50 -1.49 -10.74
C ASP A 29 1.28 -1.48 -9.39
N ARG A 30 0.97 -0.52 -8.50
CA ARG A 30 1.70 -0.36 -7.22
C ARG A 30 0.81 -0.40 -5.97
N VAL A 31 -0.50 -0.57 -6.11
CA VAL A 31 -1.43 -0.54 -4.96
C VAL A 31 -2.32 -1.76 -4.97
N PHE A 32 -2.40 -2.45 -3.83
CA PHE A 32 -3.35 -3.51 -3.55
C PHE A 32 -4.30 -3.03 -2.46
N MET A 33 -5.59 -3.30 -2.61
CA MET A 33 -6.59 -2.88 -1.64
C MET A 33 -7.62 -3.98 -1.43
N LYS A 34 -7.91 -4.32 -0.18
CA LYS A 34 -8.98 -5.26 0.15
C LYS A 34 -10.32 -4.71 -0.34
N ILE A 35 -11.09 -5.54 -1.04
CA ILE A 35 -12.45 -5.21 -1.47
C ILE A 35 -13.35 -5.37 -0.25
N PRO A 36 -14.04 -4.30 0.20
CA PRO A 36 -15.02 -4.38 1.27
C PRO A 36 -16.10 -5.45 0.99
N GLU A 37 -16.54 -6.17 2.02
CA GLU A 37 -17.52 -7.27 1.87
C GLU A 37 -18.88 -6.80 1.34
N ASP A 38 -19.25 -5.55 1.59
CA ASP A 38 -20.47 -4.93 1.09
C ASP A 38 -20.44 -4.69 -0.44
N ILE A 39 -19.26 -4.78 -1.06
CA ILE A 39 -19.07 -4.55 -2.49
C ILE A 39 -19.06 -5.87 -3.25
N HIS A 40 -20.14 -6.09 -4.00
CA HIS A 40 -20.37 -7.35 -4.70
C HIS A 40 -19.78 -7.35 -6.11
N SER A 41 -19.84 -6.21 -6.81
CA SER A 41 -19.37 -6.05 -8.18
C SER A 41 -18.29 -4.97 -8.29
N VAL A 42 -17.16 -5.32 -8.91
CA VAL A 42 -16.09 -4.41 -9.28
C VAL A 42 -15.74 -4.67 -10.74
N THR A 43 -15.70 -3.62 -11.57
CA THR A 43 -15.22 -3.72 -12.94
C THR A 43 -13.70 -3.85 -12.92
N CYS A 44 -13.17 -4.84 -13.62
CA CYS A 44 -11.75 -5.16 -13.68
C CYS A 44 -11.39 -5.72 -15.06
N ALA A 45 -10.11 -5.64 -15.40
CA ALA A 45 -9.53 -6.19 -16.62
C ALA A 45 -9.38 -7.71 -16.53
N ASP A 46 -9.02 -8.21 -15.34
CA ASP A 46 -8.77 -9.63 -15.12
C ASP A 46 -9.03 -10.05 -13.66
N ILE A 47 -9.21 -11.36 -13.47
CA ILE A 47 -9.39 -12.01 -12.16
C ILE A 47 -8.42 -13.18 -12.07
N THR A 48 -7.54 -13.15 -11.07
CA THR A 48 -6.52 -14.19 -10.88
C THR A 48 -6.23 -14.45 -9.40
N ASP A 49 -5.36 -15.41 -9.11
CA ASP A 49 -4.98 -15.76 -7.74
C ASP A 49 -3.96 -14.77 -7.17
N MET A 50 -4.07 -14.47 -5.87
CA MET A 50 -3.14 -13.58 -5.18
C MET A 50 -1.70 -14.08 -5.30
N PRO A 51 -0.74 -13.25 -5.75
CA PRO A 51 0.66 -13.65 -5.82
C PRO A 51 1.25 -13.86 -4.42
N ASP A 52 2.14 -14.85 -4.30
CA ASP A 52 2.72 -15.28 -3.01
C ASP A 52 3.39 -14.13 -2.24
N PHE A 53 4.04 -13.18 -2.92
CA PHE A 53 4.69 -12.06 -2.24
C PHE A 53 3.68 -11.17 -1.50
N ALA A 54 2.52 -10.89 -2.09
CA ALA A 54 1.50 -10.05 -1.48
C ALA A 54 0.81 -10.82 -0.35
N GLU A 55 0.56 -12.11 -0.56
CA GLU A 55 -0.01 -13.02 0.44
C GLU A 55 0.88 -13.08 1.71
N ASN A 56 2.20 -13.18 1.55
CA ASN A 56 3.16 -13.20 2.67
C ASN A 56 3.17 -11.88 3.46
N ILE A 57 3.07 -10.74 2.78
CA ILE A 57 3.03 -9.43 3.45
C ILE A 57 1.71 -9.29 4.23
N ILE A 58 0.58 -9.71 3.64
CA ILE A 58 -0.74 -9.60 4.28
C ILE A 58 -0.87 -10.52 5.49
N ASN A 59 -0.29 -11.72 5.45
CA ASN A 59 -0.37 -12.70 6.54
C ASN A 59 0.61 -12.44 7.69
N TYR A 60 1.33 -11.32 7.69
CA TYR A 60 2.34 -10.99 8.71
C TYR A 60 3.48 -12.02 8.84
N ASP A 61 3.78 -12.78 7.79
CA ASP A 61 5.00 -13.60 7.74
C ASP A 61 6.28 -12.73 7.62
N SER A 62 6.12 -11.42 7.66
CA SER A 62 7.10 -10.40 7.36
C SER A 62 7.07 -9.30 8.42
N PHE A 63 8.24 -8.84 8.86
CA PHE A 63 8.36 -7.74 9.82
C PHE A 63 7.88 -6.42 9.18
N THR A 64 7.02 -5.72 9.90
CA THR A 64 6.53 -4.39 9.54
C THR A 64 6.77 -3.42 10.69
N ASP A 65 7.25 -2.22 10.38
CA ASP A 65 7.59 -1.20 11.37
C ASP A 65 6.64 0.00 11.27
N PRO A 66 6.18 0.59 12.38
CA PRO A 66 5.43 1.84 12.35
C PRO A 66 6.17 2.94 11.58
N CYS A 67 5.45 3.68 10.74
CA CYS A 67 6.04 4.75 9.95
C CYS A 67 5.10 5.94 9.79
N GLU A 68 5.67 7.12 9.59
CA GLU A 68 4.93 8.37 9.47
C GLU A 68 5.30 9.12 8.19
N LEU A 69 4.39 9.98 7.73
CA LEU A 69 4.65 10.87 6.61
C LEU A 69 5.74 11.87 7.03
N HIS A 70 6.93 11.70 6.49
CA HIS A 70 8.12 12.44 6.87
C HIS A 70 8.35 13.65 5.96
N ALA A 71 8.15 13.51 4.64
CA ALA A 71 8.37 14.59 3.70
C ALA A 71 7.44 14.51 2.49
N ALA A 72 7.40 15.62 1.75
CA ALA A 72 6.77 15.71 0.44
C ALA A 72 7.73 16.41 -0.53
N VAL A 73 7.97 15.79 -1.67
CA VAL A 73 8.91 16.29 -2.69
C VAL A 73 8.16 16.56 -3.97
N MET A 74 8.47 17.68 -4.62
CA MET A 74 8.06 17.98 -5.99
C MET A 74 9.26 17.66 -6.89
N PRO A 75 9.26 16.52 -7.60
CA PRO A 75 10.43 16.06 -8.37
C PRO A 75 10.73 16.96 -9.58
N TYR A 76 9.70 17.62 -10.13
CA TYR A 76 9.84 18.49 -11.30
C TYR A 76 9.46 19.92 -10.95
N ALA A 77 10.24 20.89 -11.44
CA ALA A 77 10.02 22.31 -11.16
C ALA A 77 8.68 22.84 -11.70
N ASP A 78 8.20 22.26 -12.82
CA ASP A 78 6.91 22.53 -13.45
C ASP A 78 5.86 21.45 -13.11
N GLY A 79 6.16 20.57 -12.15
CA GLY A 79 5.28 19.51 -11.70
C GLY A 79 3.98 20.05 -11.13
N VAL A 80 2.89 19.32 -11.35
CA VAL A 80 1.60 19.59 -10.71
C VAL A 80 1.44 18.72 -9.48
N ILE A 81 0.40 18.96 -8.68
CA ILE A 81 0.19 18.27 -7.39
C ILE A 81 0.17 16.73 -7.51
N LYS A 82 -0.24 16.20 -8.66
CA LYS A 82 -0.25 14.75 -8.93
C LYS A 82 1.16 14.15 -9.01
N ASP A 83 2.14 14.97 -9.38
CA ASP A 83 3.55 14.57 -9.53
C ASP A 83 4.29 14.66 -8.19
N CYS A 84 3.63 15.16 -7.14
CA CYS A 84 4.21 15.17 -5.79
C CYS A 84 4.43 13.74 -5.29
N VAL A 85 5.56 13.53 -4.64
CA VAL A 85 5.93 12.26 -4.01
C VAL A 85 5.89 12.45 -2.50
N ARG A 86 5.26 11.50 -1.81
CA ARG A 86 5.14 11.47 -0.35
C ARG A 86 6.12 10.45 0.20
N ILE A 87 6.96 10.88 1.14
CA ILE A 87 8.00 10.04 1.73
C ILE A 87 7.57 9.69 3.14
N TYR A 88 7.38 8.39 3.37
CA TYR A 88 7.19 7.82 4.70
C TYR A 88 8.54 7.36 5.24
N ALA A 89 8.73 7.51 6.55
CA ALA A 89 9.93 7.06 7.23
C ALA A 89 9.58 6.33 8.52
N THR A 90 10.37 5.30 8.86
CA THR A 90 10.32 4.66 10.18
C THR A 90 10.98 5.57 11.22
N GLU A 91 10.87 5.19 12.50
CA GLU A 91 11.51 5.90 13.60
C GLU A 91 13.01 6.13 13.34
N GLY A 92 13.48 7.35 13.60
CA GLY A 92 14.88 7.72 13.35
C GLY A 92 15.30 7.74 11.88
N GLU A 93 14.34 7.68 10.93
CA GLU A 93 14.59 7.69 9.49
C GLU A 93 15.44 6.52 8.98
N GLN A 94 15.42 5.39 9.69
CA GLN A 94 16.20 4.20 9.35
C GLN A 94 15.82 3.63 7.97
N ASN A 95 14.53 3.62 7.67
CA ASN A 95 13.98 3.18 6.39
C ASN A 95 13.03 4.25 5.83
N LYS A 96 13.01 4.39 4.50
CA LYS A 96 12.13 5.33 3.79
C LYS A 96 11.43 4.64 2.63
N VAL A 97 10.16 4.98 2.42
CA VAL A 97 9.38 4.57 1.25
C VAL A 97 8.74 5.80 0.64
N ALA A 98 8.96 5.97 -0.66
CA ALA A 98 8.30 7.00 -1.45
C ALA A 98 7.03 6.43 -2.09
N ILE A 99 5.93 7.18 -2.07
CA ILE A 99 4.68 6.84 -2.77
C ILE A 99 4.19 8.04 -3.57
N ASP A 100 3.52 7.79 -4.69
CA ASP A 100 2.91 8.87 -5.47
C ASP A 100 1.72 9.52 -4.73
N ASN A 101 1.39 10.75 -5.12
CA ASN A 101 0.32 11.50 -4.45
C ASN A 101 -1.08 10.89 -4.64
N ASN A 102 -1.33 10.09 -5.69
CA ASN A 102 -2.62 9.42 -5.85
C ASN A 102 -2.78 8.30 -4.82
N SER A 103 -1.74 7.48 -4.65
CA SER A 103 -1.66 6.43 -3.62
C SER A 103 -1.78 7.00 -2.21
N TYR A 104 -1.05 8.08 -1.91
CA TYR A 104 -1.19 8.80 -0.64
C TYR A 104 -2.63 9.21 -0.35
N ALA A 105 -3.33 9.71 -1.38
CA ALA A 105 -4.69 10.20 -1.21
C ALA A 105 -5.75 9.10 -1.04
N LEU A 106 -5.34 7.82 -1.03
CA LEU A 106 -6.15 6.67 -0.63
C LEU A 106 -6.08 6.40 0.87
N ILE A 107 -5.04 6.86 1.57
CA ILE A 107 -4.83 6.65 3.01
C ILE A 107 -5.76 7.58 3.81
N GLU A 108 -6.44 7.04 4.83
CA GLU A 108 -7.29 7.81 5.73
C GLU A 108 -6.57 8.13 7.05
N ARG A 109 -6.96 9.23 7.71
CA ARG A 109 -6.34 9.67 8.96
C ARG A 109 -6.41 8.64 10.11
N LYS A 110 -7.39 7.73 10.06
CA LYS A 110 -7.60 6.68 11.06
C LYS A 110 -6.92 5.35 10.69
N ASP A 111 -6.32 5.27 9.50
CA ASP A 111 -5.61 4.07 9.10
C ASP A 111 -4.25 4.04 9.82
N ILE A 112 -3.83 2.85 10.22
CA ILE A 112 -2.49 2.60 10.76
C ILE A 112 -1.58 2.33 9.57
N VAL A 113 -0.41 2.96 9.54
CA VAL A 113 0.54 2.86 8.43
C VAL A 113 1.84 2.27 8.96
N GLU A 114 2.18 1.10 8.47
CA GLU A 114 3.45 0.45 8.73
C GLU A 114 4.24 0.27 7.45
N MET A 115 5.54 0.05 7.58
CA MET A 115 6.47 -0.14 6.49
C MET A 115 6.91 -1.60 6.47
N PHE A 116 6.69 -2.27 5.35
CA PHE A 116 7.33 -3.55 5.08
C PHE A 116 8.79 -3.30 4.72
N VAL A 117 9.68 -3.79 5.58
CA VAL A 117 11.13 -3.66 5.45
C VAL A 117 11.70 -5.03 5.08
N LYS A 118 12.50 -5.07 4.02
CA LYS A 118 13.24 -6.26 3.63
C LYS A 118 14.69 -6.10 4.06
N TYR A 119 15.18 -7.03 4.88
CA TYR A 119 16.59 -7.10 5.24
C TYR A 119 17.37 -7.84 4.15
N ASN A 120 18.42 -7.22 3.62
CA ASN A 120 19.40 -7.86 2.76
C ASN A 120 20.60 -8.30 3.61
N ALA A 121 20.73 -9.61 3.84
CA ALA A 121 21.81 -10.16 4.66
C ALA A 121 23.20 -10.05 4.02
N GLU A 122 23.28 -9.94 2.69
CA GLU A 122 24.57 -9.82 1.99
C GLU A 122 25.15 -8.40 2.13
N GLU A 123 24.29 -7.39 2.09
CA GLU A 123 24.69 -5.98 2.16
C GLU A 123 24.60 -5.41 3.59
N GLU A 124 24.01 -6.17 4.52
CA GLU A 124 23.67 -5.74 5.89
C GLU A 124 22.82 -4.46 5.91
N ILE A 125 22.01 -4.27 4.87
CA ILE A 125 21.13 -3.10 4.70
C ILE A 125 19.67 -3.55 4.80
N SER A 126 18.88 -2.79 5.54
CA SER A 126 17.42 -2.87 5.54
C SER A 126 16.86 -1.85 4.54
N GLU A 127 15.86 -2.25 3.75
CA GLU A 127 15.23 -1.35 2.80
C GLU A 127 13.70 -1.43 2.90
N GLY A 128 13.05 -0.27 3.02
CA GLY A 128 11.60 -0.17 2.94
C GLY A 128 11.10 -0.47 1.52
N LYS A 129 10.18 -1.42 1.38
CA LYS A 129 9.65 -1.86 0.08
C LYS A 129 8.20 -1.47 -0.18
N ALA A 130 7.38 -1.45 0.87
CA ALA A 130 5.97 -1.11 0.75
C ALA A 130 5.43 -0.51 2.04
N LEU A 131 4.32 0.22 1.94
CA LEU A 131 3.47 0.56 3.06
C LEU A 131 2.38 -0.48 3.20
N VAL A 132 2.18 -0.93 4.44
CA VAL A 132 1.12 -1.83 4.87
C VAL A 132 0.09 -0.99 5.61
N ILE A 133 -1.10 -0.89 5.03
CA ILE A 133 -2.20 -0.08 5.57
C ILE A 133 -3.13 -0.99 6.34
N LYS A 134 -3.29 -0.70 7.63
CA LYS A 134 -4.12 -1.48 8.53
C LYS A 134 -5.28 -0.68 9.10
N ARG A 135 -6.26 -1.39 9.63
CA ARG A 135 -7.37 -0.82 10.38
C ARG A 135 -7.64 -1.67 11.61
N PRO A 136 -7.96 -1.06 12.77
CA PRO A 136 -8.39 -1.83 13.92
C PRO A 136 -9.68 -2.59 13.60
N ALA A 137 -9.64 -3.93 13.62
CA ALA A 137 -10.81 -4.77 13.49
C ALA A 137 -11.52 -4.84 14.85
N ASN A 138 -12.44 -3.90 15.08
CA ASN A 138 -13.20 -3.75 16.33
C ASN A 138 -12.36 -3.54 17.61
N LEU A 139 -13.03 -3.15 18.69
CA LEU A 139 -12.47 -2.73 19.98
C LEU A 139 -11.65 -3.81 20.74
N SER A 140 -11.49 -5.03 20.21
CA SER A 140 -11.01 -6.19 20.96
C SER A 140 -9.97 -7.06 20.25
N SER A 141 -9.05 -6.44 19.49
CA SER A 141 -7.84 -7.08 18.94
C SER A 141 -8.08 -8.00 17.74
N ASP A 142 -7.89 -7.45 16.54
CA ASP A 142 -6.71 -7.72 15.71
C ASP A 142 -6.64 -6.63 14.62
N GLU A 143 -5.43 -6.24 14.20
CA GLU A 143 -5.27 -5.25 13.14
C GLU A 143 -5.40 -5.92 11.76
N GLU A 144 -6.40 -5.51 11.00
CA GLU A 144 -6.64 -6.05 9.67
C GLU A 144 -5.86 -5.25 8.63
N VAL A 145 -5.08 -5.96 7.80
CA VAL A 145 -4.45 -5.35 6.62
C VAL A 145 -5.51 -5.11 5.55
N ILE A 146 -5.68 -3.85 5.17
CA ILE A 146 -6.70 -3.41 4.19
C ILE A 146 -6.08 -2.88 2.89
N GLY A 147 -4.76 -2.72 2.84
CA GLY A 147 -4.07 -2.38 1.61
C GLY A 147 -2.55 -2.42 1.69
N LEU A 148 -1.93 -2.53 0.54
CA LEU A 148 -0.49 -2.44 0.33
C LEU A 148 -0.20 -1.36 -0.70
N ILE A 149 0.81 -0.54 -0.48
CA ILE A 149 1.28 0.47 -1.43
C ILE A 149 2.79 0.28 -1.61
N PHE A 150 3.20 -0.15 -2.80
CA PHE A 150 4.61 -0.34 -3.14
C PHE A 150 5.29 1.01 -3.42
N SER A 151 6.61 1.02 -3.23
CA SER A 151 7.41 2.21 -3.45
C SER A 151 7.26 2.75 -4.88
N THR A 152 7.36 4.06 -5.04
CA THR A 152 7.43 4.78 -6.31
C THR A 152 8.81 5.38 -6.49
N ASP A 153 9.37 5.20 -7.68
CA ASP A 153 10.64 5.81 -8.07
C ASP A 153 10.42 7.26 -8.46
N TYR A 154 11.36 8.12 -8.11
CA TYR A 154 11.38 9.51 -8.55
C TYR A 154 12.81 9.96 -8.73
N GLU A 155 13.04 10.74 -9.78
CA GLU A 155 14.32 11.40 -9.99
C GLU A 155 14.43 12.58 -9.02
N LYS A 156 15.62 12.73 -8.41
CA LYS A 156 15.97 13.86 -7.55
C LYS A 156 16.76 14.90 -8.32
#